data_AF-A0A1J5RVN7-F1
#
_entry.id   AF-A0A1J5RVN7-F1
#
_cell.length_a   1.000
_cell.length_b   1.000
_cell.length_c   1.000
_cell.angle_alpha   90.00
_cell.angle_beta   90.00
_cell.angle_gamma   90.00
#
_symmetry.space_group_name_H-M   'P 1'
#
loop_
_entity.id
_entity.type
_entity.pdbx_description
1 polymer ?
#
loop_
_entity_poly.entity_id
_entity_poly.type
_entity_poly.pdbx_seq_one_letter_code
_entity_poly.pdbx_strand_id
1 'polypeptide(L)'
;MSPRAAYRLVLVGRILRLRGHRIACAPGEAYPLAVLRAVLALPADVREVLKAEIDFLESLGPLAAPSATIRERWVERLPSGEQGP
;
A
#
# COMPACT_ATOMS: atom_id res chain seq x y z
N MET A 1 11.41 -6.62 6.12
CA MET A 1 10.13 -5.88 5.93
C MET A 1 9.00 -6.90 5.86
N SER A 2 7.89 -6.70 6.58
CA SER A 2 6.77 -7.65 6.53
C SER A 2 6.03 -7.56 5.18
N PRO A 3 5.37 -8.63 4.71
CA PRO A 3 4.56 -8.59 3.48
C PRO A 3 3.47 -7.52 3.50
N ARG A 4 2.83 -7.30 4.67
CA ARG A 4 1.84 -6.25 4.87
C ARG A 4 2.44 -4.85 4.71
N ALA A 5 3.62 -4.60 5.28
CA ALA A 5 4.32 -3.33 5.10
C ALA A 5 4.71 -3.10 3.63
N ALA A 6 5.20 -4.13 2.95
CA ALA A 6 5.53 -4.07 1.52
C ALA A 6 4.29 -3.74 0.67
N TYR A 7 3.15 -4.38 0.97
CA TYR A 7 1.86 -4.11 0.32
C TYR A 7 1.40 -2.67 0.52
N ARG A 8 1.40 -2.17 1.76
CA ARG A 8 1.04 -0.78 2.08
C ARG A 8 1.91 0.22 1.31
N LEU A 9 3.22 -0.03 1.22
CA LEU A 9 4.12 0.82 0.43
C LEU A 9 3.82 0.78 -1.07
N VAL A 10 3.42 -0.36 -1.63
CA VAL A 10 2.97 -0.43 -3.03
C VAL A 10 1.70 0.40 -3.26
N LEU A 11 0.73 0.32 -2.35
CA LEU A 11 -0.49 1.13 -2.41
C LEU A 11 -0.19 2.63 -2.30
N VAL A 12 0.63 3.03 -1.33
CA VAL A 12 1.05 4.44 -1.18
C VAL A 12 1.74 4.92 -2.44
N GLY A 13 2.64 4.12 -3.01
CA GLY A 13 3.31 4.46 -4.27
C GLY A 13 2.33 4.64 -5.43
N ARG A 14 1.23 3.88 -5.47
CA ARG A 14 0.16 4.04 -6.47
C ARG A 14 -0.62 5.34 -6.25
N ILE A 15 -1.02 5.66 -5.02
CA ILE A 15 -1.72 6.90 -4.68
C ILE A 15 -0.86 8.11 -5.06
N LEU A 16 0.42 8.10 -4.67
CA LEU A 16 1.37 9.16 -4.99
C LEU A 16 1.51 9.36 -6.50
N ARG A 17 1.59 8.28 -7.29
CA ARG A 17 1.62 8.37 -8.76
C ARG A 17 0.34 8.96 -9.34
N LEU A 18 -0.83 8.59 -8.83
CA LEU A 18 -2.11 9.16 -9.25
C LEU A 18 -2.20 10.66 -8.95
N ARG A 19 -1.52 11.12 -7.89
CA ARG A 19 -1.35 12.53 -7.53
C ARG A 19 -0.22 13.23 -8.29
N GLY A 20 0.40 12.57 -9.27
CA GLY A 20 1.46 13.15 -10.10
C GLY A 20 2.87 13.10 -9.51
N HIS A 21 3.09 12.45 -8.36
CA HIS A 21 4.43 12.27 -7.82
C HIS A 21 5.21 11.23 -8.62
N ARG A 22 6.47 11.55 -8.94
CA ARG A 22 7.42 10.60 -9.51
C ARG A 22 8.24 9.94 -8.41
N ILE A 23 8.25 8.60 -8.40
CA ILE A 23 9.05 7.80 -7.47
C ILE A 23 10.14 7.11 -8.29
N ALA A 24 11.36 7.58 -8.14
CA ALA A 24 12.55 7.01 -8.77
C ALA A 24 13.20 5.98 -7.84
N CYS A 25 13.53 4.81 -8.38
CA CYS A 25 14.34 3.81 -7.69
C CYS A 25 15.82 4.05 -8.01
N ALA A 26 16.67 3.96 -6.99
CA ALA A 26 18.11 3.85 -7.21
C ALA A 26 18.46 2.47 -7.83
N PRO A 27 19.63 2.32 -8.49
CA PRO A 27 20.10 1.02 -8.96
C PRO A 27 20.14 0.01 -7.80
N GLY A 28 19.47 -1.13 -7.97
CA GLY A 28 19.34 -2.17 -6.94
C GLY A 28 18.33 -1.86 -5.82
N GLU A 29 17.65 -0.70 -5.83
CA GLU A 29 16.63 -0.36 -4.84
C GLU A 29 15.30 -1.03 -5.19
N ALA A 30 14.75 -1.79 -4.24
CA ALA A 30 13.40 -2.33 -4.37
C ALA A 30 12.37 -1.19 -4.31
N TYR A 31 11.37 -1.21 -5.19
CA TYR A 31 10.36 -0.15 -5.29
C TYR A 31 9.69 0.25 -3.95
N PRO A 32 9.31 -0.68 -3.03
CA PRO A 32 8.76 -0.29 -1.73
C PRO A 32 9.69 0.60 -0.90
N LEU A 33 11.01 0.39 -0.98
CA LEU A 33 11.99 1.22 -0.28
C LEU A 33 12.10 2.61 -0.90
N ALA A 34 12.04 2.71 -2.23
CA ALA A 34 11.96 3.99 -2.92
C ALA A 34 10.70 4.79 -2.53
N VAL A 35 9.56 4.10 -2.36
CA VAL A 35 8.33 4.71 -1.86
C VAL A 35 8.49 5.17 -0.42
N LEU A 36 9.06 4.34 0.47
CA LEU A 36 9.28 4.71 1.87
C LEU A 36 10.12 5.99 1.97
N ARG A 37 11.22 6.07 1.21
CA ARG A 37 12.06 7.27 1.14
C ARG A 37 11.27 8.50 0.66
N ALA A 38 10.45 8.35 -0.38
CA ALA A 38 9.59 9.43 -0.87
C ALA A 38 8.58 9.89 0.19
N VAL A 39 7.96 8.97 0.92
CA VAL A 39 6.98 9.26 1.99
C VAL A 39 7.65 10.00 3.14
N LEU A 40 8.85 9.60 3.56
CA LEU A 40 9.58 10.26 4.64
C LEU A 40 9.96 11.70 4.31
N ALA A 41 10.08 12.05 3.03
CA ALA A 41 10.34 13.41 2.57
C ALA A 41 9.08 14.30 2.51
N LEU A 42 7.88 13.75 2.66
CA LEU A 42 6.63 14.52 2.65
C LEU A 42 6.40 15.23 3.99
N PRO A 43 5.66 16.35 4.00
CA PRO A 43 5.16 16.98 5.23
C PRO A 43 4.37 16.01 6.12
N ALA A 44 4.39 16.24 7.44
CA ALA A 44 3.80 15.33 8.42
C ALA A 44 2.28 15.16 8.25
N ASP A 45 1.57 16.25 7.98
CA ASP A 45 0.14 16.29 7.65
C ASP A 45 -0.18 15.44 6.41
N VAL A 46 0.63 15.53 5.35
CA VAL A 46 0.47 14.73 4.13
C VAL A 46 0.67 13.24 4.43
N ARG A 47 1.64 12.89 5.29
CA ARG A 47 1.87 11.50 5.71
C ARG A 47 0.69 10.93 6.50
N GLU A 48 0.09 11.72 7.39
CA GLU A 48 -1.10 11.28 8.14
C GLU A 48 -2.31 11.09 7.22
N VAL A 49 -2.51 11.96 6.23
CA VAL A 49 -3.56 11.77 5.21
C VAL A 49 -3.34 10.47 4.43
N LEU A 50 -2.11 10.22 3.95
CA LEU A 50 -1.78 8.97 3.26
C LEU A 50 -2.01 7.75 4.14
N LYS A 51 -1.68 7.84 5.43
CA LYS A 51 -1.92 6.75 6.38
C LYS A 51 -3.42 6.45 6.50
N ALA A 52 -4.25 7.48 6.67
CA ALA A 52 -5.70 7.33 6.77
C ALA A 52 -6.32 6.72 5.50
N GLU A 53 -5.85 7.11 4.31
CA GLU A 53 -6.31 6.52 3.05
C GLU A 53 -5.95 5.05 2.92
N ILE A 54 -4.74 4.67 3.35
CA ILE A 54 -4.33 3.26 3.34
C ILE A 54 -5.13 2.46 4.37
N ASP A 55 -5.35 2.99 5.56
CA ASP A 55 -6.18 2.34 6.58
C ASP A 55 -7.63 2.17 6.09
N PHE A 56 -8.18 3.15 5.37
CA PHE A 56 -9.48 3.03 4.70
C PHE A 56 -9.46 1.95 3.62
N LEU A 57 -8.49 1.95 2.71
CA LEU A 57 -8.39 0.92 1.67
C LEU A 57 -8.23 -0.49 2.26
N GLU A 58 -7.52 -0.62 3.38
CA GLU A 58 -7.39 -1.89 4.08
C GLU A 58 -8.66 -2.33 4.80
N SER A 59 -9.45 -1.39 5.33
CA SER A 59 -10.71 -1.72 6.01
C SER A 59 -11.80 -2.22 5.05
N LEU A 60 -11.72 -1.87 3.76
CA LEU A 60 -12.64 -2.38 2.74
C LEU A 60 -12.42 -3.87 2.40
N GLY A 61 -11.33 -4.47 2.91
CA GLY A 61 -11.00 -5.86 2.70
C GLY A 61 -10.74 -6.21 1.21
N PRO A 62 -10.71 -7.52 0.88
CA PRO A 62 -10.36 -7.97 -0.48
C PRO A 62 -11.35 -7.54 -1.56
N LEU A 63 -12.59 -7.20 -1.18
CA LEU A 63 -13.66 -6.84 -2.12
C LEU A 63 -13.40 -5.50 -2.82
N ALA A 64 -12.74 -4.55 -2.16
CA ALA A 64 -12.35 -3.27 -2.76
C ALA A 64 -10.97 -3.28 -3.44
N ALA A 65 -10.33 -4.45 -3.53
CA ALA A 65 -9.07 -4.55 -4.26
C ALA A 65 -9.27 -4.10 -5.72
N PRO A 66 -8.42 -3.19 -6.24
CA PRO A 66 -8.60 -2.61 -7.57
C PRO A 66 -8.26 -3.58 -8.72
N SER A 67 -7.90 -4.83 -8.41
CA SER A 67 -7.73 -5.91 -9.39
C SER A 67 -7.90 -7.29 -8.75
N ALA A 68 -8.25 -8.29 -9.56
CA ALA A 68 -8.39 -9.69 -9.14
C ALA A 68 -7.08 -10.25 -8.54
N THR A 69 -5.93 -9.93 -9.14
CA THR A 69 -4.61 -10.34 -8.62
C THR A 69 -4.30 -9.78 -7.22
N ILE A 70 -4.75 -8.56 -6.92
CA ILE A 70 -4.58 -7.97 -5.57
C ILE A 70 -5.56 -8.63 -4.60
N ARG A 71 -6.80 -8.90 -5.04
CA ARG A 71 -7.82 -9.60 -4.26
C ARG A 71 -7.35 -10.99 -3.83
N GLU A 72 -6.93 -11.84 -4.77
CA GLU A 72 -6.47 -13.20 -4.52
C GLU A 72 -5.33 -13.23 -3.50
N ARG A 73 -4.32 -12.38 -3.72
CA ARG A 73 -3.16 -12.24 -2.82
C ARG A 73 -3.50 -11.70 -1.43
N TRP A 74 -4.66 -11.07 -1.26
CA TRP A 74 -5.15 -10.57 0.02
C TRP A 74 -6.00 -11.61 0.73
N VAL A 75 -6.88 -12.31 0.00
CA VAL A 75 -7.67 -13.45 0.50
C VAL A 75 -6.76 -14.54 1.06
N GLU A 76 -5.67 -14.87 0.37
CA GLU A 76 -4.64 -15.82 0.85
C GLU A 76 -3.95 -15.41 2.15
N ARG A 77 -4.13 -14.15 2.60
CA ARG A 77 -3.40 -13.55 3.73
C ARG A 77 -4.31 -13.08 4.86
N LEU A 78 -5.63 -13.22 4.72
CA LEU A 78 -6.52 -13.07 5.86
C LEU A 78 -6.27 -14.23 6.83
N PRO A 79 -6.13 -13.99 8.15
CA PRO A 79 -6.10 -15.09 9.11
C PRO A 79 -7.37 -15.93 8.89
N SER A 80 -7.18 -17.24 8.77
CA SER A 80 -8.27 -18.20 8.58
C SER A 80 -9.25 -18.09 9.75
N GLY A 81 -10.26 -17.24 9.63
CA GLY A 81 -11.15 -16.90 10.75
C GLY A 81 -12.37 -16.06 10.40
N GLU A 82 -12.40 -15.37 9.26
CA GLU A 82 -13.60 -14.65 8.79
C GLU A 82 -14.16 -15.26 7.50
N GLN A 83 -14.26 -16.59 7.45
CA GLN A 83 -15.27 -17.23 6.62
C GLN A 83 -16.51 -17.41 7.50
N GLY A 84 -17.30 -16.33 7.59
CA GLY A 84 -18.69 -16.41 8.07
C GLY A 84 -19.56 -17.14 7.04
N PRO A 85 -20.68 -17.73 7.50
CA PRO A 85 -21.37 -18.88 6.90
C PRO A 85 -21.84 -18.71 5.45
#